data_AF-A0A0M8PGL4-F1
#
_entry.id   AF-A0A0M8PGL4-F1
#
_cell.length_a   1.000
_cell.length_b   1.000
_cell.length_c   1.000
_cell.angle_alpha   90.00
_cell.angle_beta   90.00
_cell.angle_gamma   90.00
#
_symmetry.space_group_name_H-M   'P 1'
#
loop_
_entity.id
_entity.type
_entity.pdbx_description
1 polymer ?
#
loop_
_entity_poly.entity_id
_entity_poly.type
_entity_poly.pdbx_seq_one_letter_code
_entity_poly.pdbx_strand_id
1 'polypeptide(L)'
;MNLPNPAQAQSIQKIIKERRPKPWVIYAEMTAPVYRSRLSIRGQTSKPAQLASSSQFDPKHTMHSSLNRIQSVFGFFTTVALVVSALAAISVIFFPADDANASVQLKNVSVAKGRPHYYSTKREEYAQLRFDLDADLSPLFNWNTKQLFVYVYATYSSSDIPGSQARLSESIIWDTIIPATPSPYSWDILKDKVIARLPSSVTSQAVSAAKRNAKRHAKSVKAKKSKKEPLAPGVLRLRGQKGKYQISDITGRLAQRQNVTLHVGWNVQPWVGALLWAPGTGAVPRTAGTIVNSEPFDFPEVKDNEKAAAEKRAKEAEKRTKEAENAEKAGQANV
;
A
#
# COMPACT_ATOMS: atom_id res chain seq x y z
N MET A 1 53.57 14.92 7.35
CA MET A 1 52.10 14.76 7.42
C MET A 1 51.76 14.23 8.81
N ASN A 2 51.41 15.12 9.74
CA ASN A 2 51.08 14.74 11.12
C ASN A 2 49.63 14.28 11.19
N LEU A 3 49.44 13.04 11.64
CA LEU A 3 48.13 12.45 11.96
C LEU A 3 47.52 13.15 13.19
N PRO A 4 46.21 13.43 13.21
CA PRO A 4 45.59 14.09 14.35
C PRO A 4 45.39 13.14 15.54
N ASN A 5 45.60 13.68 16.73
CA ASN A 5 45.57 13.02 18.04
C ASN A 5 44.17 12.46 18.38
N PRO A 6 44.05 11.19 18.83
CA PRO A 6 42.76 10.53 19.12
C PRO A 6 41.90 11.21 20.20
N ALA A 7 42.48 12.11 21.01
CA ALA A 7 41.73 12.89 22.00
C ALA A 7 40.80 13.95 21.38
N GLN A 8 41.14 14.51 20.21
CA GLN A 8 40.31 15.53 19.54
C GLN A 8 39.10 14.91 18.82
N ALA A 9 39.22 13.68 18.33
CA ALA A 9 38.13 12.96 17.68
C ALA A 9 36.98 12.62 18.65
N GLN A 10 37.31 12.34 19.91
CA GLN A 10 36.31 12.05 20.94
C GLN A 10 35.55 13.31 21.40
N SER A 11 36.21 14.48 21.38
CA SER A 11 35.57 15.76 21.74
C SER A 11 34.56 16.22 20.67
N ILE A 12 34.86 16.01 19.39
CA ILE A 12 33.95 16.31 18.27
C ILE A 12 32.73 15.36 18.27
N GLN A 13 32.93 14.08 18.57
CA GLN A 13 31.83 13.10 18.72
C GLN A 13 30.90 13.46 19.89
N LYS A 14 31.43 14.02 20.99
CA LYS A 14 30.63 14.48 22.13
C LYS A 14 29.77 15.69 21.78
N ILE A 15 30.32 16.64 21.02
CA ILE A 15 29.60 17.85 20.54
C ILE A 15 28.48 17.49 19.54
N ILE A 16 28.65 16.45 18.73
CA ILE A 16 27.63 15.99 17.77
C ILE A 16 26.52 15.19 18.48
N LYS A 17 26.84 14.45 19.55
CA LYS A 17 25.86 13.64 20.30
C LYS A 17 24.96 14.47 21.22
N GLU A 18 25.34 15.71 21.54
CA GLU A 18 24.60 16.60 22.45
C GLU A 18 23.53 17.47 21.74
N ARG A 19 23.55 17.54 20.39
CA ARG A 19 22.48 18.18 19.62
C ARG A 19 21.33 17.21 19.33
N ARG A 20 20.49 16.94 20.33
CA ARG A 20 19.16 16.37 20.05
C ARG A 20 18.29 17.40 19.33
N PRO A 21 17.56 17.04 18.25
CA PRO A 21 16.55 17.94 17.69
C PRO A 21 15.44 18.13 18.74
N LYS A 22 15.26 19.36 19.21
CA LYS A 22 14.17 19.72 20.11
C LYS A 22 12.83 19.48 19.39
N PRO A 23 11.80 18.96 20.08
CA PRO A 23 10.46 18.85 19.50
C PRO A 23 9.94 20.25 19.19
N TRP A 24 9.49 20.46 17.96
CA TRP A 24 8.76 21.67 17.58
C TRP A 24 7.37 21.58 18.18
N VAL A 25 7.16 22.26 19.31
CA VAL A 25 5.83 22.52 19.85
C VAL A 25 5.32 23.79 19.17
N ILE A 26 4.35 23.63 18.27
CA ILE A 26 3.65 24.75 17.65
C ILE A 26 2.58 25.19 18.65
N TYR A 27 2.79 26.32 19.32
CA TYR A 27 1.73 27.02 20.04
C TYR A 27 0.88 27.77 19.01
N ALA A 28 -0.36 27.33 18.81
CA ALA A 28 -1.36 28.14 18.14
C ALA A 28 -1.97 29.10 19.17
N GLU A 29 -1.36 30.28 19.31
CA GLU A 29 -1.91 31.35 20.13
C GLU A 29 -2.89 32.16 19.26
N MET A 30 -4.18 31.91 19.46
CA MET A 30 -5.27 32.60 18.77
C MET A 30 -5.45 33.98 19.43
N THR A 31 -4.68 34.97 19.00
CA THR A 31 -4.87 36.36 19.41
C THR A 31 -5.83 37.07 18.46
N ALA A 32 -7.06 37.29 18.93
CA ALA A 32 -8.03 38.13 18.25
C ALA A 32 -7.60 39.61 18.34
N PRO A 33 -7.60 40.38 17.23
CA PRO A 33 -7.39 41.82 17.33
C PRO A 33 -8.68 42.48 17.85
N VAL A 34 -8.68 42.80 19.14
CA VAL A 34 -9.63 43.76 19.73
C VAL A 34 -9.28 45.15 19.21
N TYR A 35 -10.12 45.70 18.33
CA TYR A 35 -10.05 47.10 17.91
C TYR A 35 -10.40 47.99 19.12
N ARG A 36 -9.39 48.60 19.73
CA ARG A 36 -9.58 49.62 20.78
C ARG A 36 -9.53 51.00 20.15
N SER A 37 -10.70 51.61 19.96
CA SER A 37 -10.87 53.00 19.58
C SER A 37 -10.27 53.89 20.67
N ARG A 38 -9.14 54.55 20.39
CA ARG A 38 -8.61 55.62 21.25
C ARG A 38 -9.02 56.96 20.63
N LEU A 39 -10.09 57.56 21.15
CA LEU A 39 -10.38 58.98 20.93
C LEU A 39 -9.21 59.79 21.51
N SER A 40 -8.54 60.56 20.66
CA SER A 40 -7.69 61.67 21.07
C SER A 40 -8.32 62.95 20.55
N ILE A 41 -8.97 63.67 21.45
CA ILE A 41 -9.41 65.04 21.24
C ILE A 41 -8.19 65.93 21.48
N ARG A 42 -7.74 66.66 20.46
CA ARG A 42 -6.79 67.76 20.66
C ARG A 42 -7.07 68.91 19.70
N GLY A 43 -7.67 69.95 20.28
CA GLY A 43 -7.28 71.36 20.14
C GLY A 43 -7.20 71.95 18.74
N GLN A 44 -8.23 72.71 18.40
CA GLN A 44 -8.36 73.60 17.25
C GLN A 44 -7.73 74.98 17.54
N THR A 45 -6.78 75.43 16.72
CA THR A 45 -6.38 76.85 16.47
C THR A 45 -5.53 76.82 15.18
N SER A 46 -5.58 77.69 14.16
CA SER A 46 -6.34 78.86 13.73
C SER A 46 -5.98 79.09 12.23
N LYS A 47 -6.93 79.58 11.42
CA LYS A 47 -6.83 79.97 9.98
C LYS A 47 -5.93 81.23 9.75
N PRO A 48 -5.68 81.75 8.50
CA PRO A 48 -6.04 81.30 7.13
C PRO A 48 -4.95 81.44 6.01
N ALA A 49 -5.27 80.82 4.86
CA ALA A 49 -5.05 81.22 3.45
C ALA A 49 -3.63 81.45 2.89
N GLN A 50 -3.30 80.74 1.79
CA GLN A 50 -2.78 81.28 0.52
C GLN A 50 -2.94 80.24 -0.62
N LEU A 51 -3.54 80.73 -1.70
CA LEU A 51 -3.67 80.33 -3.11
C LEU A 51 -3.24 78.95 -3.66
N ALA A 52 -4.22 78.35 -4.35
CA ALA A 52 -4.17 77.80 -5.72
C ALA A 52 -3.01 76.88 -6.14
N SER A 53 -3.35 75.61 -6.35
CA SER A 53 -2.81 74.81 -7.45
C SER A 53 -3.77 73.66 -7.78
N SER A 54 -4.10 73.58 -9.05
CA SER A 54 -4.97 72.65 -9.75
C SER A 54 -4.56 71.18 -9.61
N SER A 55 -5.53 70.29 -9.88
CA SER A 55 -5.36 68.89 -10.38
C SER A 55 -4.56 67.95 -9.45
N GLN A 56 -5.06 66.82 -8.97
CA GLN A 56 -5.73 65.76 -9.70
C GLN A 56 -6.11 64.69 -8.66
N PHE A 57 -7.38 64.29 -8.59
CA PHE A 57 -7.75 63.07 -7.89
C PHE A 57 -7.41 61.91 -8.83
N ASP A 58 -6.18 61.39 -8.76
CA ASP A 58 -5.85 60.15 -9.44
C ASP A 58 -6.65 59.03 -8.78
N PRO A 59 -7.60 58.37 -9.50
CA PRO A 59 -8.12 57.11 -9.01
C PRO A 59 -6.92 56.18 -8.95
N LYS A 60 -6.54 55.75 -7.75
CA LYS A 60 -5.46 54.79 -7.55
C LYS A 60 -5.83 53.53 -8.32
N HIS A 61 -5.39 53.44 -9.58
CA HIS A 61 -5.65 52.32 -10.45
C HIS A 61 -5.10 51.10 -9.73
N THR A 62 -5.97 50.17 -9.37
CA THR A 62 -5.56 48.87 -8.84
C THR A 62 -4.72 48.20 -9.92
N MET A 63 -3.39 48.24 -9.77
CA MET A 63 -2.48 47.54 -10.66
C MET A 63 -2.64 46.03 -10.43
N HIS A 64 -3.51 45.41 -11.21
CA HIS A 64 -3.61 43.96 -11.29
C HIS A 64 -2.45 43.44 -12.14
N SER A 65 -1.27 43.30 -11.51
CA SER A 65 -0.13 42.59 -12.09
C SER A 65 -0.55 41.21 -12.58
N SER A 66 0.03 40.73 -13.67
CA SER A 66 -0.25 39.38 -14.21
C SER A 66 -0.13 38.31 -13.13
N LEU A 67 0.79 38.47 -12.17
CA LEU A 67 0.94 37.59 -11.01
C LEU A 67 -0.28 37.63 -10.07
N ASN A 68 -0.85 38.82 -9.82
CA ASN A 68 -2.04 38.96 -8.98
C ASN A 68 -3.28 38.34 -9.65
N ARG A 69 -3.37 38.43 -10.99
CA ARG A 69 -4.43 37.77 -11.77
C ARG A 69 -4.27 36.25 -11.78
N ILE A 70 -3.05 35.75 -11.90
CA ILE A 70 -2.78 34.30 -11.79
C ILE A 70 -3.15 33.79 -10.40
N GLN A 71 -2.80 34.55 -9.36
CA GLN A 71 -3.15 34.20 -7.98
C GLN A 71 -4.67 34.18 -7.76
N SER A 72 -5.43 35.13 -8.31
CA SER A 72 -6.90 35.13 -8.20
C SER A 72 -7.55 34.00 -8.99
N VAL A 73 -7.05 33.68 -10.19
CA VAL A 73 -7.51 32.54 -10.99
C VAL A 73 -7.21 31.22 -10.28
N PHE A 74 -6.04 31.07 -9.68
CA PHE A 74 -5.69 29.89 -8.89
C PHE A 74 -6.55 29.76 -7.64
N GLY A 75 -6.80 30.88 -6.94
CA GLY A 75 -7.73 30.93 -5.82
C GLY A 75 -9.15 30.50 -6.22
N PHE A 76 -9.67 31.02 -7.33
CA PHE A 76 -10.98 30.61 -7.84
C PHE A 76 -11.01 29.14 -8.29
N PHE A 77 -9.96 28.68 -8.97
CA PHE A 77 -9.85 27.29 -9.38
C PHE A 77 -9.86 26.34 -8.17
N THR A 78 -9.11 26.67 -7.11
CA THR A 78 -9.05 25.84 -5.90
C THR A 78 -10.39 25.83 -5.14
N THR A 79 -11.11 26.95 -5.05
CA THR A 79 -12.44 26.97 -4.42
C THR A 79 -13.44 26.13 -5.21
N VAL A 80 -13.49 26.26 -6.55
CA VAL A 80 -14.34 25.42 -7.41
C VAL A 80 -13.95 23.95 -7.29
N ALA A 81 -12.65 23.63 -7.31
CA ALA A 81 -12.16 22.27 -7.15
C ALA A 81 -12.56 21.65 -5.80
N LEU A 82 -12.51 22.42 -4.71
CA LEU A 82 -12.95 21.95 -3.39
C LEU A 82 -14.46 21.71 -3.35
N VAL A 83 -15.27 22.58 -3.94
CA VAL A 83 -16.73 22.40 -4.02
C VAL A 83 -17.09 21.15 -4.83
N VAL A 84 -16.48 20.98 -6.01
CA VAL A 84 -16.68 19.78 -6.84
C VAL A 84 -16.21 18.51 -6.11
N SER A 85 -15.08 18.59 -5.39
CA SER A 85 -14.57 17.50 -4.57
C SER A 85 -15.52 17.13 -3.44
N ALA A 86 -16.12 18.12 -2.78
CA ALA A 86 -17.11 17.89 -1.73
C ALA A 86 -18.37 17.20 -2.29
N LEU A 87 -18.88 17.67 -3.44
CA LEU A 87 -20.01 17.03 -4.13
C LEU A 87 -19.68 15.61 -4.58
N ALA A 88 -18.47 15.38 -5.07
CA ALA A 88 -17.99 14.06 -5.44
C ALA A 88 -17.94 13.12 -4.22
N ALA A 89 -17.42 13.60 -3.08
CA ALA A 89 -17.38 12.83 -1.84
C ALA A 89 -18.80 12.49 -1.33
N ILE A 90 -19.73 13.44 -1.41
CA ILE A 90 -21.14 13.24 -1.04
C ILE A 90 -21.81 12.22 -1.98
N SER A 91 -21.53 12.27 -3.27
CA SER A 91 -22.10 11.35 -4.27
C SER A 91 -21.79 9.87 -3.97
N VAL A 92 -20.61 9.55 -3.42
CA VAL A 92 -20.27 8.18 -3.01
C VAL A 92 -21.19 7.65 -1.92
N ILE A 93 -21.71 8.51 -1.04
CA ILE A 93 -22.64 8.10 0.03
C ILE A 93 -24.00 7.71 -0.56
N PHE A 94 -24.43 8.37 -1.63
CA PHE A 94 -25.71 8.09 -2.29
C PHE A 94 -25.67 6.90 -3.25
N PHE A 95 -24.49 6.58 -3.80
CA PHE A 95 -24.28 5.44 -4.69
C PHE A 95 -23.24 4.48 -4.11
N PRO A 96 -23.58 3.77 -3.01
CA PRO A 96 -22.68 2.80 -2.41
C PRO A 96 -22.46 1.64 -3.38
N ALA A 97 -21.22 1.15 -3.42
CA ALA A 97 -20.86 -0.04 -4.17
C ALA A 97 -21.08 -1.26 -3.27
N ASP A 98 -22.31 -1.76 -3.30
CA ASP A 98 -22.74 -2.93 -2.57
C ASP A 98 -22.75 -4.12 -3.55
N ASP A 99 -22.52 -5.35 -3.07
CA ASP A 99 -22.39 -6.61 -3.86
C ASP A 99 -20.97 -7.11 -4.17
N ALA A 100 -19.96 -6.64 -3.44
CA ALA A 100 -18.64 -7.27 -3.47
C ALA A 100 -18.69 -8.66 -2.81
N ASN A 101 -18.14 -9.68 -3.47
CA ASN A 101 -18.13 -11.05 -2.96
C ASN A 101 -16.71 -11.59 -2.95
N ALA A 102 -16.25 -12.12 -1.81
CA ALA A 102 -14.94 -12.75 -1.71
C ALA A 102 -15.01 -14.06 -0.94
N SER A 103 -14.31 -15.07 -1.45
CA SER A 103 -14.16 -16.37 -0.81
C SER A 103 -12.70 -16.82 -0.85
N VAL A 104 -12.23 -17.34 0.28
CA VAL A 104 -10.88 -17.89 0.41
C VAL A 104 -10.92 -19.32 0.89
N GLN A 105 -10.13 -20.18 0.26
CA GLN A 105 -9.99 -21.58 0.63
C GLN A 105 -8.52 -21.90 0.84
N LEU A 106 -8.24 -22.64 1.90
CA LEU A 106 -6.89 -23.13 2.15
C LEU A 106 -6.60 -24.34 1.26
N LYS A 107 -5.40 -24.37 0.66
CA LYS A 107 -4.95 -25.51 -0.15
C LYS A 107 -3.82 -26.29 0.49
N ASN A 108 -2.84 -25.58 1.05
CA ASN A 108 -1.69 -26.22 1.66
C ASN A 108 -1.06 -25.31 2.72
N VAL A 109 -0.63 -25.92 3.83
CA VAL A 109 0.08 -25.26 4.91
C VAL A 109 1.38 -26.01 5.13
N SER A 110 2.47 -25.27 5.32
CA SER A 110 3.75 -25.86 5.72
C SER A 110 4.43 -24.96 6.75
N VAL A 111 4.92 -25.56 7.84
CA VAL A 111 5.68 -24.85 8.87
C VAL A 111 7.12 -25.33 8.78
N ALA A 112 8.05 -24.38 8.72
CA ALA A 112 9.47 -24.65 8.70
C ALA A 112 10.19 -23.75 9.70
N LYS A 113 11.30 -24.25 10.25
CA LYS A 113 12.11 -23.53 11.22
C LYS A 113 13.38 -23.01 10.57
N GLY A 114 13.63 -21.71 10.68
CA GLY A 114 14.83 -21.10 10.10
C GLY A 114 15.09 -19.70 10.63
N ARG A 115 15.95 -18.95 9.91
CA ARG A 115 16.26 -17.56 10.27
C ARG A 115 15.37 -16.65 9.41
N PRO A 116 14.51 -15.80 10.02
CA PRO A 116 13.64 -14.89 9.26
C PRO A 116 14.43 -13.89 8.41
N HIS A 117 15.53 -13.38 8.98
CA HIS A 117 16.47 -12.49 8.31
C HIS A 117 17.88 -13.06 8.43
N TYR A 118 18.70 -12.83 7.41
CA TYR A 118 20.08 -13.33 7.35
C TYR A 118 20.91 -12.96 8.60
N TYR A 119 20.65 -11.79 9.17
CA TYR A 119 21.35 -11.26 10.35
C TYR A 119 20.68 -11.58 11.70
N SER A 120 19.54 -12.27 11.73
CA SER A 120 18.93 -12.68 13.00
C SER A 120 19.63 -13.93 13.53
N THR A 121 20.10 -13.87 14.78
CA THR A 121 20.69 -15.01 15.48
C THR A 121 19.63 -16.01 15.95
N LYS A 122 18.37 -15.57 16.10
CA LYS A 122 17.26 -16.40 16.57
C LYS A 122 16.67 -17.22 15.43
N ARG A 123 16.48 -18.51 15.69
CA ARG A 123 15.75 -19.41 14.81
C ARG A 123 14.28 -19.38 15.20
N GLU A 124 13.43 -18.96 14.28
CA GLU A 124 11.99 -18.84 14.47
C GLU A 124 11.27 -19.81 13.53
N GLU A 125 10.07 -20.19 13.91
CA GLU A 125 9.17 -20.96 13.08
C GLU A 125 8.39 -20.03 12.18
N TYR A 126 8.37 -20.35 10.88
CA TYR A 126 7.59 -19.61 9.90
C TYR A 126 6.64 -20.53 9.13
N ALA A 127 5.43 -20.05 8.91
CA ALA A 127 4.45 -20.73 8.08
C ALA A 127 4.48 -20.19 6.65
N GLN A 128 4.46 -21.10 5.69
CA GLN A 128 4.20 -20.83 4.28
C GLN A 128 2.85 -21.44 3.91
N LEU A 129 1.95 -20.58 3.45
CA LEU A 129 0.57 -20.93 3.10
C LEU A 129 0.37 -20.86 1.59
N ARG A 130 -0.48 -21.75 1.08
CA ARG A 130 -1.02 -21.71 -0.26
C ARG A 130 -2.54 -21.74 -0.18
N PHE A 131 -3.16 -20.83 -0.91
CA PHE A 131 -4.61 -20.65 -0.88
C PHE A 131 -5.17 -20.44 -2.28
N ASP A 132 -6.47 -20.67 -2.38
CA ASP A 132 -7.31 -20.34 -3.52
C ASP A 132 -8.16 -19.13 -3.11
N LEU A 133 -8.23 -18.11 -3.98
CA LEU A 133 -8.98 -16.88 -3.74
C LEU A 133 -9.89 -16.64 -4.94
N ASP A 134 -11.19 -16.56 -4.68
CA ASP A 134 -12.19 -16.09 -5.64
C ASP A 134 -12.84 -14.85 -5.07
N ALA A 135 -12.49 -13.69 -5.65
CA ALA A 135 -13.08 -12.41 -5.28
C ALA A 135 -13.61 -11.71 -6.53
N ASP A 136 -14.89 -11.36 -6.49
CA ASP A 136 -15.53 -10.47 -7.44
C ASP A 136 -15.70 -9.10 -6.76
N LEU A 137 -14.76 -8.21 -7.08
CA LEU A 137 -14.70 -6.85 -6.56
C LEU A 137 -15.02 -5.83 -7.66
N SER A 138 -15.55 -6.28 -8.80
CA SER A 138 -15.93 -5.40 -9.91
C SER A 138 -16.94 -4.32 -9.52
N PRO A 139 -17.96 -4.57 -8.66
CA PRO A 139 -18.90 -3.53 -8.23
C PRO A 139 -18.22 -2.36 -7.51
N LEU A 140 -17.08 -2.59 -6.85
CA LEU A 140 -16.32 -1.58 -6.12
C LEU A 140 -15.58 -0.59 -7.04
N PHE A 141 -15.50 -0.87 -8.34
CA PHE A 141 -14.91 0.03 -9.31
C PHE A 141 -15.99 0.98 -9.87
N ASN A 142 -16.11 2.14 -9.23
CA ASN A 142 -16.92 3.25 -9.72
C ASN A 142 -16.02 4.38 -10.28
N TRP A 143 -16.64 5.49 -10.68
CA TRP A 143 -15.96 6.66 -11.23
C TRP A 143 -14.97 7.35 -10.25
N ASN A 144 -15.20 7.20 -8.94
CA ASN A 144 -14.34 7.77 -7.90
C ASN A 144 -13.28 6.76 -7.40
N THR A 145 -13.31 5.49 -7.79
CA THR A 145 -12.32 4.52 -7.34
C THR A 145 -10.98 4.74 -8.06
N LYS A 146 -9.92 4.99 -7.30
CA LYS A 146 -8.55 5.10 -7.83
C LYS A 146 -7.90 3.73 -7.92
N GLN A 147 -7.85 3.05 -6.79
CA GLN A 147 -7.23 1.74 -6.65
C GLN A 147 -7.83 0.98 -5.48
N LEU A 148 -7.77 -0.34 -5.57
CA LEU A 148 -8.29 -1.25 -4.58
C LEU A 148 -7.14 -2.11 -4.04
N PHE A 149 -6.99 -2.13 -2.72
CA PHE A 149 -6.01 -2.96 -2.04
C PHE A 149 -6.70 -4.22 -1.55
N VAL A 150 -6.37 -5.37 -2.12
CA VAL A 150 -6.89 -6.67 -1.64
C VAL A 150 -5.80 -7.32 -0.82
N TYR A 151 -6.16 -7.87 0.32
CA TYR A 151 -5.23 -8.61 1.15
C TYR A 151 -5.90 -9.85 1.75
N VAL A 152 -5.09 -10.88 1.94
CA VAL A 152 -5.47 -12.12 2.63
C VAL A 152 -4.67 -12.17 3.92
N TYR A 153 -5.35 -12.38 5.03
CA TYR A 153 -4.74 -12.43 6.35
C TYR A 153 -5.21 -13.67 7.10
N ALA A 154 -4.34 -14.21 7.96
CA ALA A 154 -4.70 -15.25 8.90
C ALA A 154 -5.02 -14.63 10.25
N THR A 155 -6.07 -15.14 10.89
CA THR A 155 -6.35 -14.89 12.30
C THR A 155 -6.04 -16.16 13.09
N TYR A 156 -5.38 -16.02 14.24
CA TYR A 156 -5.05 -17.13 15.12
C TYR A 156 -4.92 -16.65 16.57
N SER A 157 -5.04 -17.57 17.52
CA SER A 157 -4.84 -17.23 18.94
C SER A 157 -3.36 -16.91 19.22
N SER A 158 -3.12 -15.78 19.89
CA SER A 158 -1.76 -15.35 20.29
C SER A 158 -1.23 -16.10 21.52
N SER A 159 -2.04 -16.93 22.15
CA SER A 159 -1.66 -17.69 23.36
C SER A 159 -1.55 -19.18 23.06
N ASP A 160 -0.59 -19.84 23.69
CA ASP A 160 -0.44 -21.31 23.64
C ASP A 160 -1.54 -22.03 24.43
N ILE A 161 -2.28 -21.31 25.27
CA ILE A 161 -3.37 -21.87 26.08
C ILE A 161 -4.65 -21.89 25.24
N PRO A 162 -5.22 -23.08 24.95
CA PRO A 162 -6.49 -23.19 24.24
C PRO A 162 -7.60 -22.56 25.09
N GLY A 163 -8.42 -21.70 24.49
CA GLY A 163 -9.55 -21.03 25.15
C GLY A 163 -9.21 -19.78 25.96
N SER A 164 -7.97 -19.26 25.88
CA SER A 164 -7.68 -17.95 26.47
C SER A 164 -8.45 -16.84 25.73
N GLN A 165 -8.94 -15.84 26.46
CA GLN A 165 -9.59 -14.66 25.88
C GLN A 165 -8.58 -13.64 25.30
N ALA A 166 -7.37 -14.08 24.94
CA ALA A 166 -6.39 -13.21 24.32
C ALA A 166 -6.91 -12.71 22.96
N ARG A 167 -6.55 -11.47 22.62
CA ARG A 167 -6.85 -10.93 21.29
C ARG A 167 -6.21 -11.82 20.23
N LEU A 168 -6.98 -12.11 19.18
CA LEU A 168 -6.50 -12.82 18.01
C LEU A 168 -5.38 -12.01 17.35
N SER A 169 -4.30 -12.69 16.99
CA SER A 169 -3.26 -12.13 16.14
C SER A 169 -3.72 -12.20 14.70
N GLU A 170 -3.55 -11.09 13.98
CA GLU A 170 -3.85 -10.97 12.56
C GLU A 170 -2.56 -10.79 11.79
N SER A 171 -2.31 -11.65 10.80
CA SER A 171 -1.09 -11.57 9.97
C SER A 171 -1.43 -11.61 8.49
N ILE A 172 -0.94 -10.61 7.75
CA ILE A 172 -1.17 -10.51 6.31
C ILE A 172 -0.19 -11.43 5.59
N ILE A 173 -0.72 -12.34 4.76
CA ILE A 173 0.05 -13.33 4.03
C ILE A 173 0.27 -12.91 2.58
N TRP A 174 -0.70 -12.20 2.01
CA TRP A 174 -0.68 -11.80 0.61
C TRP A 174 -1.44 -10.50 0.40
N ASP A 175 -0.94 -9.67 -0.50
CA ASP A 175 -1.53 -8.40 -0.89
C ASP A 175 -1.40 -8.17 -2.40
N THR A 176 -2.41 -7.54 -2.99
CA THR A 176 -2.32 -7.00 -4.35
C THR A 176 -3.05 -5.68 -4.47
N ILE A 177 -2.58 -4.85 -5.39
CA ILE A 177 -3.19 -3.57 -5.72
C ILE A 177 -3.78 -3.68 -7.11
N ILE A 178 -5.09 -3.46 -7.20
CA ILE A 178 -5.82 -3.43 -8.46
C ILE A 178 -6.10 -1.96 -8.78
N PRO A 179 -5.40 -1.37 -9.77
CA PRO A 179 -5.70 -0.01 -10.21
C PRO A 179 -7.01 0.01 -11.00
N ALA A 180 -7.75 1.11 -10.92
CA ALA A 180 -8.91 1.33 -11.78
C ALA A 180 -8.50 1.43 -13.25
N THR A 181 -9.42 1.07 -14.14
CA THR A 181 -9.20 1.21 -15.59
C THR A 181 -8.99 2.69 -15.92
N PRO A 182 -7.90 3.08 -16.58
CA PRO A 182 -7.64 4.48 -16.89
C PRO A 182 -8.74 5.03 -17.80
N SER A 183 -9.22 6.23 -17.49
CA SER A 183 -10.22 6.90 -18.33
C SER A 183 -9.60 7.24 -19.71
N PRO A 184 -10.42 7.28 -20.79
CA PRO A 184 -9.94 7.60 -22.14
C PRO A 184 -9.37 9.02 -22.29
N TYR A 185 -9.59 9.87 -21.27
CA TYR A 185 -9.11 11.25 -21.15
C TYR A 185 -7.95 11.39 -20.16
N SER A 186 -7.41 10.29 -19.65
CA SER A 186 -6.21 10.32 -18.82
C SER A 186 -5.04 10.95 -19.58
N TRP A 187 -4.19 11.68 -18.85
CA TRP A 187 -3.06 12.41 -19.42
C TRP A 187 -2.12 11.51 -20.22
N ASP A 188 -1.89 10.27 -19.78
CA ASP A 188 -1.03 9.32 -20.49
C ASP A 188 -1.61 8.91 -21.84
N ILE A 189 -2.91 8.59 -21.90
CA ILE A 189 -3.60 8.28 -23.17
C ILE A 189 -3.67 9.51 -24.07
N LEU A 190 -3.89 10.70 -23.51
CA LEU A 190 -3.94 11.94 -24.27
C LEU A 190 -2.56 12.29 -24.84
N LYS A 191 -1.50 12.19 -24.04
CA LYS A 191 -0.11 12.33 -24.48
C LYS A 191 0.19 11.37 -25.61
N ASP A 192 -0.16 10.09 -25.45
CA ASP A 192 0.06 9.09 -26.50
C ASP A 192 -0.69 9.45 -27.79
N LYS A 193 -1.94 9.92 -27.69
CA LYS A 193 -2.73 10.41 -28.84
C LYS A 193 -2.11 11.65 -29.48
N VAL A 194 -1.61 12.59 -28.70
CA VAL A 194 -0.97 13.83 -29.18
C VAL A 194 0.36 13.51 -29.86
N ILE A 195 1.20 12.70 -29.21
CA ILE A 195 2.50 12.24 -29.77
C ILE A 195 2.26 11.45 -31.06
N ALA A 196 1.22 10.63 -31.13
CA ALA A 196 0.87 9.90 -32.35
C ALA A 196 0.41 10.81 -33.50
N ARG A 197 -0.07 12.02 -33.22
CA ARG A 197 -0.49 13.01 -34.22
C ARG A 197 0.63 13.98 -34.64
N LEU A 198 1.74 14.04 -33.90
CA LEU A 198 2.85 14.92 -34.23
C LEU A 198 3.64 14.39 -35.44
N PRO A 199 4.03 15.25 -36.39
CA PRO A 199 4.78 14.84 -37.58
C PRO A 199 6.16 14.27 -37.19
N SER A 200 6.57 13.22 -37.89
CA SER A 200 7.83 12.49 -37.65
C SER A 200 9.10 13.33 -37.80
N SER A 201 9.00 14.52 -38.38
CA SER A 201 10.08 15.51 -38.47
C SER A 201 10.44 16.14 -37.13
N VAL A 202 9.49 16.27 -36.19
CA VAL A 202 9.71 16.86 -34.86
C VAL A 202 10.06 15.78 -33.82
N THR A 203 9.94 14.50 -34.17
CA THR A 203 10.11 13.41 -33.21
C THR A 203 10.90 12.24 -33.78
N SER A 204 12.11 12.52 -34.28
CA SER A 204 12.98 11.54 -34.94
C SER A 204 13.61 10.51 -33.99
N GLN A 205 13.59 10.71 -32.67
CA GLN A 205 14.10 9.72 -31.69
C GLN A 205 13.04 9.26 -30.66
N ALA A 206 12.20 10.17 -30.14
CA ALA A 206 11.25 9.84 -29.09
C ALA A 206 10.00 9.04 -29.55
N VAL A 207 9.56 9.16 -30.81
CA VAL A 207 8.44 8.35 -31.35
C VAL A 207 8.87 6.90 -31.58
N SER A 208 10.14 6.66 -31.96
CA SER A 208 10.67 5.30 -32.08
C SER A 208 10.79 4.58 -30.72
N ALA A 209 11.05 5.34 -29.64
CA ALA A 209 11.10 4.85 -28.27
C ALA A 209 9.70 4.68 -27.66
N ALA A 210 8.78 5.62 -27.90
CA ALA A 210 7.38 5.54 -27.49
C ALA A 210 6.64 4.39 -28.19
N LYS A 211 6.85 4.17 -29.50
CA LYS A 211 6.29 3.03 -30.24
C LYS A 211 6.86 1.69 -29.76
N ARG A 212 8.12 1.65 -29.31
CA ARG A 212 8.73 0.48 -28.65
C ARG A 212 8.17 0.23 -27.24
N ASN A 213 7.94 1.27 -26.45
CA ASN A 213 7.34 1.17 -25.12
C ASN A 213 5.85 0.83 -25.16
N ALA A 214 5.07 1.42 -26.08
CA ALA A 214 3.68 1.03 -26.31
C ALA A 214 3.57 -0.42 -26.80
N LYS A 215 4.51 -0.90 -27.64
CA LYS A 215 4.58 -2.32 -28.05
C LYS A 215 5.03 -3.23 -26.90
N ARG A 216 5.85 -2.77 -25.95
CA ARG A 216 6.21 -3.50 -24.72
C ARG A 216 5.07 -3.53 -23.70
N HIS A 217 4.33 -2.44 -23.51
CA HIS A 217 3.11 -2.41 -22.69
C HIS A 217 1.98 -3.25 -23.31
N ALA A 218 1.80 -3.19 -24.63
CA ALA A 218 0.87 -4.07 -25.33
C ALA A 218 1.31 -5.54 -25.27
N LYS A 219 2.62 -5.84 -25.33
CA LYS A 219 3.15 -7.21 -25.20
C LYS A 219 3.12 -7.71 -23.75
N SER A 220 3.28 -6.86 -22.73
CA SER A 220 3.14 -7.24 -21.33
C SER A 220 1.67 -7.44 -20.95
N VAL A 221 0.75 -6.61 -21.46
CA VAL A 221 -0.70 -6.79 -21.34
C VAL A 221 -1.16 -8.04 -22.13
N LYS A 222 -0.59 -8.31 -23.31
CA LYS A 222 -0.94 -9.48 -24.14
C LYS A 222 -0.31 -10.79 -23.62
N ALA A 223 0.88 -10.75 -23.01
CA ALA A 223 1.50 -11.90 -22.33
C ALA A 223 0.81 -12.21 -20.99
N LYS A 224 0.20 -11.21 -20.33
CA LYS A 224 -0.70 -11.44 -19.18
C LYS A 224 -2.08 -11.97 -19.61
N LYS A 225 -2.53 -11.69 -20.85
CA LYS A 225 -3.78 -12.18 -21.44
C LYS A 225 -3.72 -13.61 -21.98
N SER A 226 -2.56 -14.24 -22.13
CA SER A 226 -2.49 -15.55 -22.81
C SER A 226 -2.82 -16.78 -21.93
N LYS A 227 -3.51 -16.62 -20.79
CA LYS A 227 -4.09 -17.77 -20.05
C LYS A 227 -5.44 -17.56 -19.34
N LYS A 228 -6.07 -16.38 -19.38
CA LYS A 228 -7.44 -16.18 -18.86
C LYS A 228 -8.09 -15.03 -19.62
N GLU A 229 -9.35 -15.23 -20.03
CA GLU A 229 -10.31 -14.23 -20.52
C GLU A 229 -10.10 -12.84 -19.87
N PRO A 230 -10.39 -11.72 -20.57
CA PRO A 230 -10.35 -10.40 -19.97
C PRO A 230 -11.48 -10.25 -18.95
N LEU A 231 -11.28 -10.85 -17.78
CA LEU A 231 -12.11 -10.62 -16.61
C LEU A 231 -12.16 -9.10 -16.38
N ALA A 232 -13.37 -8.59 -16.16
CA ALA A 232 -13.60 -7.20 -15.82
C ALA A 232 -12.63 -6.75 -14.71
N PRO A 233 -12.22 -5.46 -14.69
CA PRO A 233 -11.39 -4.94 -13.60
C PRO A 233 -12.05 -5.28 -12.26
N GLY A 234 -11.31 -5.93 -11.37
CA GLY A 234 -11.79 -6.31 -10.04
C GLY A 234 -12.11 -7.79 -9.81
N VAL A 235 -12.12 -8.65 -10.83
CA VAL A 235 -12.28 -10.10 -10.59
C VAL A 235 -10.92 -10.78 -10.40
N LEU A 236 -10.71 -11.35 -9.21
CA LEU A 236 -9.54 -12.14 -8.86
C LEU A 236 -9.91 -13.62 -8.74
N ARG A 237 -9.30 -14.48 -9.57
CA ARG A 237 -9.40 -15.93 -9.46
C ARG A 237 -8.02 -16.56 -9.36
N LEU A 238 -7.54 -16.74 -8.14
CA LEU A 238 -6.24 -17.33 -7.83
C LEU A 238 -6.41 -18.78 -7.39
N ARG A 239 -5.52 -19.66 -7.87
CA ARG A 239 -5.52 -21.09 -7.56
C ARG A 239 -4.12 -21.51 -7.15
N GLY A 240 -3.98 -22.03 -5.94
CA GLY A 240 -2.73 -22.45 -5.32
C GLY A 240 -1.73 -21.31 -5.18
N GLN A 241 -2.20 -20.08 -4.98
CA GLN A 241 -1.36 -18.91 -4.83
C GLN A 241 -0.49 -19.06 -3.58
N LYS A 242 0.83 -18.93 -3.77
CA LYS A 242 1.75 -18.90 -2.64
C LYS A 242 1.65 -17.55 -1.94
N GLY A 243 1.59 -17.56 -0.61
CA GLY A 243 1.72 -16.37 0.21
C GLY A 243 2.98 -15.58 -0.12
N LYS A 244 2.87 -14.26 -0.15
CA LYS A 244 4.00 -13.36 -0.41
C LYS A 244 4.85 -13.20 0.85
N TYR A 245 4.21 -13.14 2.01
CA TYR A 245 4.85 -13.01 3.30
C TYR A 245 4.80 -14.34 4.06
N GLN A 246 5.79 -14.53 4.91
CA GLN A 246 5.86 -15.63 5.86
C GLN A 246 5.31 -15.13 7.19
N ILE A 247 4.50 -15.96 7.86
CA ILE A 247 4.00 -15.64 9.20
C ILE A 247 5.00 -16.17 10.22
N SER A 248 5.40 -15.35 11.18
CA SER A 248 6.02 -15.77 12.43
C SER A 248 5.24 -15.18 13.60
N ASP A 249 5.32 -15.82 14.77
CA ASP A 249 4.67 -15.35 15.99
C ASP A 249 5.68 -14.75 16.97
N ILE A 250 5.21 -13.87 17.87
CA ILE A 250 6.04 -13.23 18.89
C ILE A 250 6.66 -14.24 19.88
N THR A 251 5.99 -15.37 20.09
CA THR A 251 6.47 -16.49 20.91
C THR A 251 7.63 -17.25 20.24
N GLY A 252 7.87 -17.04 18.94
CA GLY A 252 8.85 -17.77 18.14
C GLY A 252 8.42 -19.19 17.76
N ARG A 253 7.22 -19.61 18.18
CA ARG A 253 6.60 -20.91 17.86
C ARG A 253 5.28 -20.69 17.13
N LEU A 254 5.09 -21.41 16.04
CA LEU A 254 3.88 -21.33 15.22
C LEU A 254 3.31 -22.72 14.91
N ALA A 255 4.12 -23.77 15.03
CA ALA A 255 3.63 -25.14 14.93
C ALA A 255 2.57 -25.45 16.00
N GLN A 256 1.61 -26.30 15.65
CA GLN A 256 0.54 -26.77 16.53
C GLN A 256 -0.44 -25.69 17.02
N ARG A 257 -0.38 -24.46 16.49
CA ARG A 257 -1.40 -23.46 16.74
C ARG A 257 -2.71 -23.89 16.09
N GLN A 258 -3.76 -23.92 16.90
CA GLN A 258 -5.07 -24.40 16.51
C GLN A 258 -6.00 -23.27 16.09
N ASN A 259 -7.03 -23.61 15.33
CA ASN A 259 -8.13 -22.71 14.96
C ASN A 259 -7.66 -21.47 14.18
N VAL A 260 -6.78 -21.68 13.21
CA VAL A 260 -6.33 -20.65 12.28
C VAL A 260 -7.38 -20.52 11.18
N THR A 261 -7.79 -19.29 10.89
CA THR A 261 -8.73 -19.04 9.77
C THR A 261 -8.14 -18.00 8.82
N LEU A 262 -8.33 -18.22 7.51
CA LEU A 262 -7.98 -17.24 6.49
C LEU A 262 -9.18 -16.35 6.21
N HIS A 263 -8.89 -15.06 6.15
CA HIS A 263 -9.84 -14.02 5.83
C HIS A 263 -9.35 -13.22 4.63
N VAL A 264 -10.32 -12.63 3.91
CA VAL A 264 -10.06 -11.67 2.85
C VAL A 264 -10.53 -10.31 3.32
N GLY A 265 -9.69 -9.30 3.12
CA GLY A 265 -10.05 -7.91 3.28
C GLY A 265 -9.72 -7.13 2.03
N TRP A 266 -10.40 -5.99 1.88
CA TRP A 266 -10.07 -5.02 0.86
C TRP A 266 -10.26 -3.60 1.35
N ASN A 267 -9.47 -2.68 0.80
CA ASN A 267 -9.60 -1.25 1.01
C ASN A 267 -9.81 -0.55 -0.32
N VAL A 268 -10.89 0.22 -0.44
CA VAL A 268 -11.19 1.02 -1.63
C VAL A 268 -10.64 2.42 -1.40
N GLN A 269 -9.64 2.81 -2.21
CA GLN A 269 -9.10 4.15 -2.19
C GLN A 269 -9.80 5.01 -3.26
N PRO A 270 -10.57 6.03 -2.86
CA PRO A 270 -11.15 6.95 -3.80
C PRO A 270 -10.13 7.99 -4.31
N TRP A 271 -10.45 8.67 -5.41
CA TRP A 271 -9.75 9.88 -5.85
C TRP A 271 -9.99 11.03 -4.86
N VAL A 272 -11.22 11.14 -4.37
CA VAL A 272 -11.63 12.13 -3.37
C VAL A 272 -12.51 11.45 -2.33
N GLY A 273 -12.13 11.53 -1.06
CA GLY A 273 -12.93 11.01 0.06
C GLY A 273 -12.12 10.15 1.04
N ALA A 274 -12.84 9.51 1.97
CA ALA A 274 -12.27 8.62 2.97
C ALA A 274 -11.98 7.23 2.38
N LEU A 275 -10.97 6.54 2.95
CA LEU A 275 -10.70 5.14 2.63
C LEU A 275 -11.84 4.26 3.14
N LEU A 276 -12.41 3.42 2.27
CA LEU A 276 -13.48 2.49 2.64
C LEU A 276 -12.91 1.10 2.90
N TRP A 277 -13.31 0.49 4.02
CA TRP A 277 -12.86 -0.83 4.42
C TRP A 277 -13.86 -1.93 4.05
N ALA A 278 -13.39 -3.18 3.96
CA ALA A 278 -14.25 -4.34 3.77
C ALA A 278 -15.16 -4.59 4.99
N PRO A 279 -16.31 -5.26 4.80
CA PRO A 279 -17.17 -5.71 5.90
C PRO A 279 -16.36 -6.41 7.00
N GLY A 280 -16.63 -6.07 8.26
CA GLY A 280 -15.96 -6.72 9.40
C GLY A 280 -14.48 -6.36 9.62
N THR A 281 -13.90 -5.48 8.81
CA THR A 281 -12.49 -5.06 8.95
C THR A 281 -12.36 -3.56 9.18
N GLY A 282 -11.24 -3.14 9.80
CA GLY A 282 -10.81 -1.75 9.86
C GLY A 282 -11.82 -0.75 10.43
N ALA A 283 -11.66 0.51 10.02
CA ALA A 283 -12.43 1.65 10.48
C ALA A 283 -13.68 1.92 9.61
N VAL A 284 -14.58 2.77 10.12
CA VAL A 284 -15.71 3.31 9.35
C VAL A 284 -15.17 4.44 8.44
N PRO A 285 -15.60 4.58 7.17
CA PRO A 285 -16.73 3.91 6.51
C PRO A 285 -16.39 2.53 5.91
N ARG A 286 -17.39 1.66 5.84
CA ARG A 286 -17.27 0.29 5.32
C ARG A 286 -18.11 0.11 4.05
N THR A 287 -17.63 -0.76 3.18
CA THR A 287 -18.39 -1.28 2.02
C THR A 287 -19.35 -2.38 2.47
N ALA A 288 -20.43 -2.60 1.73
CA ALA A 288 -21.24 -3.80 1.89
C ALA A 288 -20.73 -4.92 0.97
N GLY A 289 -20.89 -6.17 1.41
CA GLY A 289 -20.45 -7.33 0.65
C GLY A 289 -20.47 -8.60 1.49
N THR A 290 -20.34 -9.74 0.81
CA THR A 290 -20.23 -11.04 1.47
C THR A 290 -18.78 -11.49 1.49
N ILE A 291 -18.32 -11.94 2.65
CA ILE A 291 -16.98 -12.50 2.86
C ILE A 291 -17.14 -13.91 3.40
N VAL A 292 -16.67 -14.89 2.62
CA VAL A 292 -16.60 -16.29 3.00
C VAL A 292 -15.17 -16.60 3.42
N ASN A 293 -14.99 -16.79 4.72
CA ASN A 293 -13.72 -17.15 5.32
C ASN A 293 -13.39 -18.63 5.04
N SER A 294 -12.13 -19.01 5.18
CA SER A 294 -11.75 -20.42 5.09
C SER A 294 -12.27 -21.21 6.29
N GLU A 295 -12.39 -22.52 6.11
CA GLU A 295 -12.55 -23.43 7.24
C GLU A 295 -11.37 -23.29 8.22
N PRO A 296 -11.62 -23.41 9.54
CA PRO A 296 -10.55 -23.46 10.52
C PRO A 296 -9.62 -24.62 10.26
N PHE A 297 -8.32 -24.36 10.40
CA PHE A 297 -7.29 -25.38 10.28
C PHE A 297 -6.20 -25.18 11.31
N ASP A 298 -5.40 -26.22 11.52
CA ASP A 298 -4.30 -26.21 12.46
C ASP A 298 -2.96 -26.15 11.72
N PHE A 299 -1.99 -25.45 12.31
CA PHE A 299 -0.64 -25.42 11.76
C PHE A 299 0.03 -26.79 11.95
N PRO A 300 0.52 -27.43 10.86
CA PRO A 300 1.20 -28.71 10.96
C PRO A 300 2.50 -28.58 11.76
N GLU A 301 2.99 -29.71 12.24
CA GLU A 301 4.26 -29.75 12.95
C GLU A 301 5.41 -29.23 12.09
N VAL A 302 6.43 -28.67 12.76
CA VAL A 302 7.64 -28.19 12.09
C VAL A 302 8.22 -29.32 11.27
N LYS A 303 8.37 -29.10 9.96
CA LYS A 303 9.15 -29.98 9.12
C LYS A 303 10.62 -29.84 9.51
N ASP A 304 11.04 -30.61 10.50
CA ASP A 304 12.42 -30.71 10.90
C ASP A 304 13.20 -31.27 9.72
N ASN A 305 13.96 -30.40 9.03
CA ASN A 305 14.81 -30.81 7.91
C ASN A 305 15.77 -31.95 8.31
N GLU A 306 16.09 -32.05 9.59
CA GLU A 306 16.87 -33.14 10.18
C GLU A 306 16.11 -34.48 10.22
N LYS A 307 14.84 -34.48 10.64
CA LYS A 307 13.98 -35.69 10.57
C LYS A 307 13.70 -36.08 9.12
N ALA A 308 13.45 -35.12 8.25
CA ALA A 308 13.26 -35.38 6.81
C ALA A 308 14.54 -35.91 6.14
N ALA A 309 15.73 -35.46 6.58
CA ALA A 309 17.01 -36.00 6.12
C ALA A 309 17.28 -37.39 6.70
N ALA A 310 16.94 -37.64 7.96
CA ALA A 310 17.03 -38.95 8.59
C ALA A 310 16.11 -39.97 7.91
N GLU A 311 14.87 -39.59 7.59
CA GLU A 311 13.92 -40.45 6.89
C GLU A 311 14.36 -40.75 5.45
N LYS A 312 14.95 -39.77 4.75
CA LYS A 312 15.58 -40.00 3.43
C LYS A 312 16.78 -40.96 3.52
N ARG A 313 17.64 -40.78 4.52
CA ARG A 313 18.80 -41.68 4.76
C ARG A 313 18.35 -43.09 5.11
N ALA A 314 17.29 -43.24 5.91
CA ALA A 314 16.70 -44.53 6.25
C ALA A 314 16.14 -45.24 5.01
N LYS A 315 15.39 -44.51 4.17
CA LYS A 315 14.86 -45.04 2.90
C LYS A 315 15.97 -45.42 1.90
N GLU A 316 17.06 -44.66 1.86
CA GLU A 316 18.23 -44.98 1.02
C GLU A 316 18.98 -46.21 1.54
N ALA A 317 19.13 -46.35 2.86
CA ALA A 317 19.73 -47.53 3.48
C ALA A 317 18.89 -48.80 3.24
N GLU A 318 17.56 -48.70 3.40
CA GLU A 318 16.64 -49.81 3.14
C GLU A 318 16.61 -50.22 1.65
N LYS A 319 16.78 -49.25 0.74
CA LYS A 319 16.92 -49.56 -0.68
C LYS A 319 18.22 -50.32 -0.96
N ARG A 320 19.33 -49.92 -0.35
CA ARG A 320 20.63 -50.60 -0.50
C ARG A 320 20.63 -52.02 0.06
N THR A 321 19.95 -52.26 1.19
CA THR A 321 19.81 -53.61 1.74
C THR A 321 18.96 -54.51 0.85
N LYS A 322 17.86 -53.99 0.28
CA LYS A 322 17.03 -54.71 -0.70
C LYS A 322 17.77 -55.01 -2.02
N GLU A 323 18.60 -54.07 -2.49
CA GLU A 323 19.46 -54.28 -3.66
C GLU A 323 20.53 -55.35 -3.40
N ALA A 324 21.10 -55.40 -2.19
CA ALA A 324 22.08 -56.41 -1.79
C ALA A 324 21.46 -57.81 -1.66
N GLU A 325 20.29 -57.95 -1.01
CA GLU A 325 19.58 -59.23 -0.91
C GLU A 325 19.17 -59.80 -2.28
N ASN A 326 18.77 -58.93 -3.22
CA ASN A 326 18.47 -59.35 -4.58
C ASN A 326 19.71 -59.79 -5.36
N ALA A 327 20.86 -59.15 -5.14
CA ALA A 327 22.13 -59.57 -5.75
C ALA A 327 22.62 -60.93 -5.21
N GLU A 328 22.43 -61.19 -3.92
CA GLU A 328 22.77 -62.48 -3.30
C GLU A 328 21.86 -63.62 -3.79
N LYS A 329 20.56 -63.37 -3.91
CA LYS A 329 19.61 -64.34 -4.52
C LYS A 329 19.89 -64.61 -6.00
N ALA A 330 20.37 -63.63 -6.74
CA ALA A 330 20.77 -63.82 -8.14
C ALA A 330 22.07 -64.63 -8.27
N GLY A 331 22.98 -64.53 -7.30
CA GLY A 331 24.21 -65.33 -7.26
C GLY A 331 23.98 -66.80 -6.89
N GLN A 332 22.99 -67.09 -6.03
CA GLN A 332 22.64 -68.45 -5.63
C GLN A 332 21.80 -69.22 -6.67
N ALA A 333 21.17 -68.53 -7.62
CA ALA A 333 20.42 -69.17 -8.71
C ALA A 333 21.29 -69.59 -9.91
N ASN A 334 22.59 -69.30 -9.88
CA ASN A 334 23.54 -69.53 -10.98
C ASN A 334 24.63 -70.57 -10.64
N VAL A 335 24.40 -71.38 -9.60
CA VAL A 335 25.19 -72.55 -9.18
C VAL A 335 24.30 -73.78 -9.28
#